data_AF-A0A4R0SJC7-F1
#
_entry.id   AF-A0A4R0SJC7-F1
#
_cell.length_a   1.000
_cell.length_b   1.000
_cell.length_c   1.000
_cell.angle_alpha   90.00
_cell.angle_beta   90.00
_cell.angle_gamma   90.00
#
_symmetry.space_group_name_H-M   'P 1'
#
loop_
_entity.id
_entity.type
_entity.pdbx_description
1 polymer ?
#
loop_
_entity_poly.entity_id
_entity_poly.type
_entity_poly.pdbx_seq_one_letter_code
_entity_poly.pdbx_strand_id
1 'polypeptide(L)'
;MSSYRIDELSVDQLDRISLPKFQRGFVWTKKKQEDFVQTLHDGYPFGTLLVYPENDNDKDAKLQLLDGQQRLSTIKKYRQDPLQFWKPLNRESYTSVYQSVKKMLPEGDPMSI
;
A
#
# COMPACT_ATOMS: atom_id res chain seq x y z
N MET A 1 -33.30 4.82 6.10
CA MET A 1 -32.13 3.95 6.36
C MET A 1 -31.09 4.27 5.31
N SER A 2 -29.85 4.51 5.70
CA SER A 2 -28.77 4.69 4.73
C SER A 2 -28.48 3.34 4.06
N SER A 3 -28.64 3.26 2.74
CA SER A 3 -28.36 2.04 1.98
C SER A 3 -26.89 2.01 1.59
N TYR A 4 -26.17 0.96 2.00
CA TYR A 4 -24.79 0.73 1.56
C TYR A 4 -24.79 -0.19 0.34
N ARG A 5 -23.90 0.08 -0.62
CA ARG A 5 -23.61 -0.78 -1.77
C ARG A 5 -22.15 -1.25 -1.69
N ILE A 6 -21.90 -2.49 -2.09
CA ILE A 6 -20.54 -3.03 -2.24
C ILE A 6 -20.17 -2.88 -3.71
N ASP A 7 -19.05 -2.20 -3.96
CA ASP A 7 -18.47 -2.05 -5.29
C ASP A 7 -17.12 -2.79 -5.33
N GLU A 8 -16.89 -3.57 -6.39
CA GLU A 8 -15.60 -4.19 -6.67
C GLU A 8 -14.77 -3.25 -7.55
N LEU A 9 -13.61 -2.84 -7.05
CA LEU A 9 -12.69 -1.96 -7.77
C LEU A 9 -11.38 -2.71 -8.01
N SER A 10 -10.90 -2.68 -9.25
CA SER A 10 -9.57 -3.17 -9.58
C SER A 10 -8.49 -2.18 -9.11
N VAL A 11 -7.24 -2.66 -9.04
CA VAL A 11 -6.11 -1.87 -8.51
C VAL A 11 -5.80 -0.63 -9.37
N ASP A 12 -6.07 -0.69 -10.68
CA ASP A 12 -5.96 0.43 -11.61
C ASP A 12 -7.02 1.52 -11.35
N GLN A 13 -8.18 1.16 -10.82
CA GLN A 13 -9.26 2.10 -10.51
C GLN A 13 -9.06 2.87 -9.20
N LEU A 14 -8.02 2.57 -8.41
CA LEU A 14 -7.75 3.25 -7.13
C LEU A 14 -7.53 4.76 -7.26
N ASP A 15 -7.18 5.24 -8.45
CA ASP A 15 -7.02 6.68 -8.72
C ASP A 15 -8.34 7.44 -8.82
N ARG A 16 -9.46 6.72 -9.00
CA ARG A 16 -10.81 7.29 -8.87
C ARG A 16 -11.13 7.71 -7.44
N ILE A 17 -10.43 7.13 -6.46
CA ILE A 17 -10.61 7.45 -5.04
C ILE A 17 -9.72 8.64 -4.65
N SER A 18 -10.38 9.75 -4.31
CA SER A 18 -9.79 10.99 -3.84
C SER A 18 -9.83 11.10 -2.32
N LEU A 19 -8.80 11.69 -1.72
CA LEU A 19 -8.75 11.98 -0.30
C LEU A 19 -9.28 13.40 -0.04
N PRO A 20 -10.38 13.59 0.70
CA PRO A 20 -10.90 14.93 0.96
C PRO A 20 -10.02 15.73 1.93
N LYS A 21 -10.00 17.06 1.75
CA LYS A 21 -9.11 17.99 2.48
C LYS A 21 -9.35 18.04 4.00
N PHE A 22 -10.52 17.64 4.47
CA PHE A 22 -10.88 17.67 5.90
C PHE A 22 -10.35 16.47 6.70
N GLN A 23 -9.74 15.47 6.05
CA GLN A 23 -9.14 14.35 6.77
C GLN A 23 -7.83 14.74 7.45
N ARG A 24 -7.52 14.08 8.56
CA ARG A 24 -6.23 14.25 9.24
C ARG A 24 -5.06 13.85 8.33
N GLY A 25 -3.86 14.27 8.69
CA GLY A 25 -2.64 13.82 8.03
C GLY A 25 -2.44 12.30 8.09
N PHE A 26 -1.57 11.79 7.24
CA PHE A 26 -1.15 10.39 7.29
C PHE A 26 -0.26 10.15 8.53
N VAL A 27 -0.57 9.12 9.32
CA VAL A 27 0.05 8.87 10.65
C VAL A 27 0.63 7.47 10.81
N TRP A 28 0.49 6.58 9.82
CA TRP A 28 1.11 5.25 9.89
C TRP A 28 2.63 5.33 9.76
N THR A 29 3.32 4.75 10.74
CA THR A 29 4.77 4.55 10.69
C THR A 29 5.15 3.59 9.56
N LYS A 30 6.43 3.59 9.17
CA LYS A 30 6.94 2.64 8.15
C LYS A 30 6.63 1.19 8.52
N LYS A 31 6.83 0.82 9.79
CA LYS A 31 6.53 -0.52 10.31
C LYS A 31 5.05 -0.90 10.13
N LYS A 32 4.11 0.01 10.43
CA LYS A 32 2.68 -0.24 10.23
C LYS A 32 2.32 -0.42 8.75
N GLN A 33 2.96 0.33 7.86
CA GLN A 33 2.79 0.15 6.41
C GLN A 33 3.31 -1.23 5.97
N GLU A 34 4.51 -1.63 6.41
CA GLU A 34 5.09 -2.93 6.12
C GLU A 34 4.20 -4.08 6.62
N ASP A 35 3.72 -4.00 7.86
CA ASP A 35 2.83 -5.01 8.46
C ASP A 35 1.52 -5.14 7.70
N PHE A 36 0.94 -4.02 7.29
CA PHE A 36 -0.27 -4.02 6.48
C PHE A 36 -0.05 -4.64 5.10
N VAL A 37 1.06 -4.31 4.43
CA VAL A 37 1.40 -4.92 3.14
C VAL A 37 1.68 -6.42 3.31
N GLN A 38 2.27 -6.86 4.42
CA GLN A 38 2.42 -8.28 4.74
C GLN A 38 1.05 -8.97 4.88
N THR A 39 0.09 -8.38 5.61
CA THR A 39 -1.28 -8.90 5.71
C THR A 39 -1.91 -9.12 4.32
N LEU A 40 -1.75 -8.15 3.41
CA LEU A 40 -2.23 -8.27 2.03
C LEU A 40 -1.49 -9.37 1.26
N HIS A 41 -0.17 -9.44 1.40
CA HIS A 41 0.68 -10.42 0.73
C HIS A 41 0.32 -11.86 1.13
N ASP A 42 -0.02 -12.07 2.40
CA ASP A 42 -0.43 -13.37 2.94
C ASP A 42 -1.88 -13.74 2.60
N GLY A 43 -2.64 -12.86 1.93
CA GLY A 43 -4.02 -13.09 1.54
C GLY A 43 -5.05 -12.90 2.66
N TYR A 44 -4.67 -12.27 3.77
CA TYR A 44 -5.60 -12.00 4.87
C TYR A 44 -6.51 -10.80 4.58
N PRO A 45 -7.77 -10.81 5.06
CA PRO A 45 -8.67 -9.67 4.90
C PRO A 45 -8.18 -8.46 5.70
N PHE A 46 -8.33 -7.27 5.13
CA PHE A 46 -7.85 -6.02 5.72
C PHE A 46 -8.98 -5.01 6.03
N GLY A 47 -10.23 -5.49 5.98
CA GLY A 47 -11.45 -4.72 6.19
C GLY A 47 -11.95 -4.01 4.93
N THR A 48 -12.77 -2.98 5.11
CA THR A 48 -13.43 -2.24 4.03
C THR A 48 -12.84 -0.84 3.87
N LEU A 49 -12.91 -0.28 2.66
CA LEU A 49 -12.75 1.15 2.42
C LEU A 49 -14.14 1.76 2.27
N LEU A 50 -14.43 2.84 3.01
CA LEU A 50 -15.70 3.54 2.89
C LEU A 50 -15.52 4.73 1.96
N VAL A 51 -16.34 4.80 0.93
CA VAL A 51 -16.32 5.86 -0.07
C VAL A 51 -17.71 6.47 -0.27
N TYR A 52 -17.73 7.68 -0.80
CA TYR A 52 -18.94 8.37 -1.24
C TYR A 52 -18.77 8.80 -2.70
N PRO A 53 -19.63 8.36 -3.64
CA PRO A 53 -19.53 8.77 -5.02
C PRO A 53 -19.94 10.24 -5.18
N GLU A 54 -19.24 10.98 -6.04
CA GLU A 54 -19.63 12.36 -6.36
C GLU A 54 -20.94 12.41 -7.18
N ASN A 55 -21.30 11.31 -7.85
CA ASN A 55 -22.56 11.13 -8.57
C ASN A 55 -23.03 9.67 -8.44
N ASP A 56 -24.13 9.44 -7.72
CA ASP A 56 -24.70 8.09 -7.49
C ASP A 56 -25.20 7.39 -8.76
N ASN A 57 -25.52 8.16 -9.81
CA ASN A 57 -26.05 7.63 -11.06
C ASN A 57 -24.95 7.24 -12.07
N ASP A 58 -23.69 7.52 -11.76
CA ASP A 58 -22.55 7.25 -12.62
C ASP A 58 -21.61 6.23 -11.95
N LYS A 59 -21.50 5.05 -12.55
CA LYS A 59 -20.66 3.96 -12.04
C LYS A 59 -19.17 4.29 -12.09
N ASP A 60 -18.77 5.22 -12.96
CA ASP A 60 -17.39 5.65 -13.15
C ASP A 60 -17.07 6.97 -12.41
N ALA A 61 -18.04 7.49 -11.66
CA ALA A 61 -17.87 8.68 -10.84
C ALA A 61 -16.63 8.59 -9.95
N LYS A 62 -16.03 9.75 -9.68
CA LYS A 62 -15.01 9.88 -8.65
C LYS A 62 -15.60 9.52 -7.29
N LEU A 63 -14.76 8.94 -6.46
CA LEU A 63 -15.10 8.46 -5.14
C LEU A 63 -14.35 9.31 -4.12
N GLN A 64 -15.04 9.81 -3.11
CA GLN A 64 -14.44 10.49 -1.98
C GLN A 64 -14.23 9.49 -0.85
N LEU A 65 -13.00 9.36 -0.38
CA LEU A 65 -12.70 8.48 0.74
C LEU A 65 -13.27 9.06 2.04
N LEU A 66 -14.07 8.27 2.73
CA LEU A 66 -14.62 8.60 4.05
C LEU A 66 -13.86 7.88 5.17
N ASP A 67 -13.50 6.61 4.97
CA ASP A 67 -12.66 5.82 5.89
C ASP A 67 -11.65 4.96 5.15
N GLY A 68 -10.53 4.67 5.82
CA GLY A 68 -9.49 3.79 5.30
C GLY A 68 -8.30 4.53 4.67
N GLN A 69 -8.13 5.82 4.94
CA GLN A 69 -7.01 6.65 4.44
C GLN A 69 -5.66 5.95 4.56
N GLN A 70 -5.31 5.46 5.75
CA GLN A 70 -3.99 4.89 5.98
C GLN A 70 -3.76 3.62 5.13
N ARG A 71 -4.81 2.82 4.94
CA ARG A 71 -4.82 1.60 4.14
C ARG A 71 -4.67 1.95 2.65
N LEU A 72 -5.55 2.80 2.12
CA LEU A 72 -5.51 3.22 0.72
C LEU A 72 -4.18 3.90 0.36
N SER A 73 -3.69 4.82 1.20
CA SER A 73 -2.40 5.48 0.97
C SER A 73 -1.24 4.48 0.95
N THR A 74 -1.28 3.44 1.79
CA THR A 74 -0.25 2.39 1.79
C THR A 74 -0.34 1.51 0.54
N ILE A 75 -1.54 1.15 0.08
CA ILE A 75 -1.74 0.41 -1.18
C ILE A 75 -1.20 1.22 -2.37
N LYS A 76 -1.54 2.52 -2.45
CA LYS A 76 -1.04 3.41 -3.50
C LYS A 76 0.48 3.53 -3.47
N LYS A 77 1.08 3.61 -2.28
CA LYS A 77 2.53 3.64 -2.11
C LYS A 77 3.20 2.35 -2.57
N TYR A 78 2.64 1.19 -2.21
CA TYR A 78 3.13 -0.11 -2.71
C TYR A 78 3.07 -0.20 -4.23
N ARG A 79 1.97 0.27 -4.85
CA ARG A 79 1.82 0.32 -6.31
C ARG A 79 2.87 1.21 -6.99
N GLN A 80 3.27 2.30 -6.35
CA GLN A 80 4.26 3.25 -6.89
C GLN A 80 5.69 2.76 -6.74
N ASP A 81 6.04 2.15 -5.60
CA ASP A 81 7.38 1.63 -5.31
C ASP A 81 7.28 0.29 -4.55
N PRO A 82 7.07 -0.83 -5.28
CA PRO A 82 6.97 -2.14 -4.66
C PRO A 82 8.31 -2.63 -4.09
N LEU A 83 9.44 -2.15 -4.63
CA LEU A 83 10.78 -2.54 -4.20
C LEU A 83 11.06 -2.10 -2.75
N GLN A 84 10.49 -0.97 -2.32
CA GLN A 84 10.57 -0.52 -0.93
C GLN A 84 10.02 -1.55 0.07
N PHE A 85 9.08 -2.40 -0.37
CA PHE A 85 8.44 -3.43 0.45
C PHE A 85 9.01 -4.83 0.19
N TRP A 86 9.77 -5.04 -0.89
CA TRP A 86 10.30 -6.35 -1.25
C TRP A 86 11.20 -6.95 -0.15
N LYS A 87 12.14 -6.17 0.40
CA LYS A 87 13.02 -6.63 1.49
C LYS A 87 12.25 -7.01 2.75
N PRO A 88 11.33 -6.16 3.28
CA PRO A 88 10.48 -6.54 4.42
C PRO A 88 9.66 -7.80 4.19
N LEU A 89 9.10 -7.99 2.98
CA LEU A 89 8.27 -9.14 2.62
C LEU A 89 9.08 -10.43 2.41
N ASN A 90 10.29 -10.33 1.87
CA ASN A 90 11.10 -11.47 1.43
C ASN A 90 12.42 -11.54 2.21
N ARG A 91 12.38 -11.43 3.55
CA ARG A 91 13.59 -11.30 4.37
C ARG A 91 14.59 -12.43 4.17
N GLU A 92 14.12 -13.67 4.07
CA GLU A 92 14.97 -14.85 3.88
C GLU A 92 15.66 -14.81 2.51
N SER A 93 14.89 -14.64 1.44
CA SER A 93 15.42 -14.54 0.07
C SER A 93 16.36 -13.35 -0.09
N TYR A 94 15.98 -12.17 0.44
CA TYR A 94 16.84 -10.99 0.46
C TYR A 94 18.16 -11.28 1.15
N THR A 95 18.13 -11.90 2.33
CA THR A 95 19.34 -12.21 3.10
C THR A 95 20.22 -13.21 2.35
N SER A 96 19.63 -14.27 1.78
CA SER A 96 20.37 -15.24 0.97
C SER A 96 21.08 -14.57 -0.22
N VAL A 97 20.35 -13.76 -1.00
CA VAL A 97 20.91 -13.06 -2.15
C VAL A 97 21.99 -12.07 -1.72
N TYR A 98 21.74 -11.29 -0.66
CA TYR A 98 22.72 -10.34 -0.11
C TYR A 98 24.02 -11.02 0.31
N GLN A 99 23.95 -12.17 1.00
CA GLN A 99 25.14 -12.92 1.40
C GLN A 99 25.89 -13.48 0.18
N SER A 100 25.17 -13.97 -0.83
CA SER A 100 25.77 -14.44 -2.08
C SER A 100 26.50 -13.32 -2.82
N VAL A 101 25.88 -12.15 -2.97
CA VAL A 101 26.48 -10.97 -3.60
C VAL A 101 27.68 -10.47 -2.80
N LYS A 102 27.57 -10.39 -1.47
CA LYS A 102 28.66 -9.94 -0.59
C LYS A 102 29.91 -10.81 -0.72
N LYS A 103 29.76 -12.12 -0.91
CA LYS A 103 30.88 -13.05 -1.14
C LYS A 103 31.56 -12.89 -2.50
N MET A 104 30.86 -12.33 -3.49
CA MET A 104 31.39 -12.08 -4.83
C MET A 104 32.16 -10.76 -4.91
N LEU A 105 31.97 -9.85 -3.95
CA LEU A 105 32.72 -8.60 -3.88
C LEU A 105 34.13 -8.87 -3.33
N PRO A 106 35.18 -8.23 -3.88
CA PRO A 106 36.53 -8.34 -3.34
C PRO A 106 36.54 -7.88 -1.87
N GLU A 107 37.30 -8.57 -1.02
CA GLU A 107 37.53 -8.10 0.35
C GLU A 107 38.38 -6.82 0.32
N GLY A 108 37.72 -5.68 0.52
CA GLY A 108 38.37 -4.39 0.65
C GLY A 108 37.88 -3.34 -0.35
N ASP A 109 36.67 -2.85 -0.13
CA ASP A 109 36.44 -1.41 -0.25
C ASP A 109 35.40 -1.00 0.81
N PRO A 110 35.83 -0.42 1.95
CA PRO A 110 34.88 0.17 2.87
C PRO A 110 34.30 1.35 2.10
N MET A 111 33.03 1.25 1.67
CA MET A 111 32.30 2.39 1.13
C MET A 111 32.25 3.49 2.20
N SER A 112 33.29 4.31 2.18
CA SER A 112 33.38 5.65 2.71
C SER A 112 32.43 6.51 1.90
N ILE A 113 31.18 6.59 2.33
CA ILE A 113 30.34 7.78 2.19
C ILE A 113 29.42 7.84 3.42
#